data_AF-A0A147IK23-F1
#
_entry.id   AF-A0A147IK23-F1
#
_cell.length_a   1.000
_cell.length_b   1.000
_cell.length_c   1.000
_cell.angle_alpha   90.00
_cell.angle_beta   90.00
_cell.angle_gamma   90.00
#
_symmetry.space_group_name_H-M   'P 1'
#
loop_
_entity.id
_entity.type
_entity.pdbx_description
1 polymer ?
#
loop_
_entity_poly.entity_id
_entity_poly.type
_entity_poly.pdbx_seq_one_letter_code
_entity_poly.pdbx_strand_id
1 'polypeptide(L)'
;MSLSLALLLTAATATPDYGNMQLPDARAEAQARALMGELRCVVCQGQSIADSDADMAADMRALVRQRIARGESPEAIRAWLIERYGDYVSYDPPLSGATALLWATPILLLAVGAWIARSSFRKRR
;
A
#
# COMPACT_ATOMS: atom_id res chain seq x y z
N MET A 1 12.02 48.36 37.26
CA MET A 1 11.54 48.94 35.99
C MET A 1 12.65 48.69 34.99
N SER A 2 12.57 47.79 34.01
CA SER A 2 11.44 47.46 33.15
C SER A 2 11.70 46.09 32.49
N LEU A 3 10.72 45.19 32.52
CA LEU A 3 10.77 43.92 31.78
C LEU A 3 10.44 44.18 30.30
N SER A 4 11.35 43.82 29.39
CA SER A 4 11.06 43.78 27.96
C SER A 4 10.69 42.34 27.57
N LEU A 5 9.40 42.11 27.34
CA LEU A 5 8.83 40.85 26.88
C LEU A 5 9.02 40.74 25.37
N ALA A 6 9.95 39.90 24.91
CA ALA A 6 10.13 39.61 23.49
C ALA A 6 9.05 38.59 23.05
N LEU A 7 8.08 39.07 22.27
CA LEU A 7 7.02 38.25 21.69
C LEU A 7 7.57 37.51 20.46
N LEU A 8 7.93 36.23 20.63
CA LEU A 8 8.31 35.34 19.53
C LEU A 8 7.04 34.91 18.78
N LEU A 9 6.76 35.57 17.65
CA LEU A 9 5.71 35.20 16.72
C LEU A 9 6.16 33.98 15.89
N THR A 10 5.86 32.77 16.35
CA THR A 10 6.05 31.58 15.51
C THR A 10 5.00 31.56 14.41
N ALA A 11 5.41 31.81 13.17
CA ALA A 11 4.58 31.60 11.99
C ALA A 11 4.21 30.10 11.92
N ALA A 12 2.94 29.77 12.14
CA ALA A 12 2.42 28.43 11.89
C ALA A 12 2.44 28.19 10.38
N THR A 13 3.36 27.36 9.90
CA THR A 13 3.33 26.87 8.53
C THR A 13 2.11 25.97 8.39
N ALA A 14 1.07 26.44 7.67
CA ALA A 14 -0.08 25.61 7.34
C ALA A 14 0.41 24.40 6.52
N THR A 15 0.34 23.21 7.10
CA THR A 15 0.58 21.98 6.34
C THR A 15 -0.61 21.77 5.41
N PRO A 16 -0.41 21.66 4.09
CA PRO A 16 -1.50 21.40 3.16
C PRO A 16 -2.27 20.13 3.55
N ASP A 17 -3.60 20.24 3.60
CA ASP A 17 -4.49 19.10 3.81
C ASP A 17 -4.57 18.26 2.54
N TYR A 18 -3.73 17.23 2.48
CA TYR A 18 -3.67 16.31 1.36
C TYR A 18 -4.76 15.22 1.38
N GLY A 19 -5.68 15.20 2.34
CA GLY A 19 -6.75 14.20 2.37
C GLY A 19 -7.62 14.26 1.12
N ASN A 20 -8.00 15.48 0.74
CA ASN A 20 -8.87 15.74 -0.41
C ASN A 20 -8.25 16.70 -1.45
N MET A 21 -7.08 17.29 -1.16
CA MET A 21 -6.39 18.18 -2.10
C MET A 21 -5.34 17.43 -2.91
N GLN A 22 -5.36 17.63 -4.23
CA GLN A 22 -4.37 17.06 -5.15
C GLN A 22 -3.01 17.77 -5.01
N LEU A 23 -1.94 17.04 -5.33
CA LEU A 23 -0.60 17.63 -5.43
C LEU A 23 -0.54 18.66 -6.58
N PRO A 24 0.19 19.77 -6.41
CA PRO A 24 0.37 20.77 -7.47
C PRO A 24 1.07 20.22 -8.72
N ASP A 25 2.00 19.27 -8.54
CA ASP A 25 2.63 18.57 -9.65
C ASP A 25 1.75 17.42 -10.14
N ALA A 26 1.27 17.52 -11.39
CA ALA A 26 0.41 16.53 -12.01
C ALA A 26 1.07 15.14 -12.14
N ARG A 27 2.40 15.09 -12.32
CA ARG A 27 3.14 13.81 -12.38
C ARG A 27 3.16 13.15 -11.00
N ALA A 28 3.45 13.93 -9.97
CA ALA A 28 3.42 13.46 -8.59
C ALA A 28 2.02 13.00 -8.18
N GLU A 29 0.96 13.74 -8.51
CA GLU A 29 -0.42 13.31 -8.23
C GLU A 29 -0.78 12.03 -9.00
N ALA A 30 -0.33 11.87 -10.24
CA ALA A 30 -0.57 10.64 -11.00
C ALA A 30 0.08 9.42 -10.33
N GLN A 31 1.31 9.56 -9.82
CA GLN A 31 1.98 8.53 -9.03
C GLN A 31 1.24 8.22 -7.74
N ALA A 32 0.73 9.26 -7.06
CA ALA A 32 -0.05 9.12 -5.83
C ALA A 32 -1.33 8.33 -6.08
N ARG A 33 -2.10 8.71 -7.10
CA ARG A 33 -3.35 8.02 -7.46
C ARG A 33 -3.12 6.57 -7.89
N ALA A 34 -2.07 6.30 -8.66
CA ALA A 34 -1.71 4.94 -9.05
C ALA A 34 -1.46 4.08 -7.80
N LEU A 35 -0.62 4.57 -6.87
CA LEU A 35 -0.35 3.86 -5.62
C LEU A 35 -1.61 3.69 -4.76
N MET A 36 -2.48 4.70 -4.67
CA MET A 36 -3.75 4.61 -3.92
C MET A 36 -4.68 3.51 -4.45
N GLY A 37 -4.71 3.27 -5.76
CA GLY A 37 -5.48 2.17 -6.35
C GLY A 37 -4.94 0.79 -5.99
N GLU A 38 -3.66 0.70 -5.65
CA GLU A 38 -2.98 -0.55 -5.31
C GLU A 38 -2.91 -0.82 -3.79
N LEU A 39 -3.43 0.10 -2.98
CA LEU A 39 -3.48 0.00 -1.53
C LEU A 39 -4.92 -0.22 -1.06
N ARG A 40 -5.10 -1.18 -0.16
CA ARG A 40 -6.37 -1.45 0.52
C ARG A 40 -6.51 -0.56 1.75
N CYS A 41 -7.72 -0.11 2.00
CA CYS A 41 -8.07 0.48 3.29
C CYS A 41 -8.07 -0.60 4.38
N VAL A 42 -7.25 -0.41 5.42
CA VAL A 42 -6.96 -1.42 6.46
C VAL A 42 -8.16 -1.75 7.36
N VAL A 43 -9.17 -0.88 7.39
CA VAL A 43 -10.41 -1.09 8.16
C VAL A 43 -11.63 -1.38 7.27
N CYS A 44 -11.46 -1.33 5.95
CA CYS A 44 -12.53 -1.50 4.99
C CYS A 44 -12.60 -2.95 4.50
N GLN A 45 -13.73 -3.35 3.93
CA GLN A 45 -13.97 -4.71 3.40
C GLN A 45 -13.30 -4.92 2.03
N GLY A 46 -11.97 -4.77 1.98
CA GLY A 46 -11.16 -5.04 0.78
C GLY A 46 -11.24 -3.99 -0.32
N GLN A 47 -11.73 -2.78 -0.02
CA GLN A 47 -11.75 -1.64 -0.94
C GLN A 47 -10.38 -0.96 -1.03
N SER A 48 -10.10 -0.34 -2.18
CA SER A 48 -8.91 0.50 -2.34
C SER A 48 -9.04 1.79 -1.50
N ILE A 49 -7.90 2.39 -1.12
CA ILE A 49 -7.93 3.71 -0.48
C ILE A 49 -8.30 4.81 -1.48
N ALA A 50 -8.21 4.55 -2.79
CA ALA A 50 -8.66 5.50 -3.82
C ALA A 50 -10.19 5.60 -3.87
N ASP A 51 -10.90 4.48 -3.70
CA ASP A 51 -12.35 4.40 -3.91
C ASP A 51 -13.18 4.48 -2.63
N SER A 52 -12.57 4.25 -1.46
CA SER A 52 -13.30 4.23 -0.20
C SER A 52 -13.51 5.62 0.40
N ASP A 53 -14.75 5.89 0.81
CA ASP A 53 -15.16 7.12 1.52
C ASP A 53 -14.92 7.07 3.04
N ALA A 54 -14.30 6.01 3.57
CA ALA A 54 -14.01 5.91 4.99
C ALA A 54 -12.95 6.95 5.43
N ASP A 55 -13.08 7.47 6.65
CA ASP A 55 -12.12 8.43 7.24
C ASP A 55 -10.68 7.88 7.21
N MET A 56 -10.50 6.59 7.51
CA MET A 56 -9.20 5.92 7.43
C MET A 56 -8.62 5.95 6.00
N ALA A 57 -9.45 5.81 4.97
CA ALA A 57 -8.98 5.90 3.59
C ALA A 57 -8.52 7.32 3.25
N ALA A 58 -9.23 8.34 3.74
CA ALA A 58 -8.83 9.75 3.59
C ALA A 58 -7.47 10.02 4.25
N ASP A 59 -7.25 9.52 5.46
CA ASP A 59 -5.96 9.63 6.16
C ASP A 59 -4.82 8.94 5.40
N MET A 60 -5.08 7.74 4.86
CA MET A 60 -4.10 7.01 4.05
C MET A 60 -3.78 7.74 2.74
N ARG A 61 -4.78 8.33 2.06
CA ARG A 61 -4.55 9.16 0.86
C ARG A 61 -3.71 10.39 1.20
N ALA A 62 -4.01 11.07 2.30
CA ALA A 62 -3.22 12.21 2.78
C ALA A 62 -1.77 11.81 2.99
N LEU A 63 -1.54 10.68 3.67
CA LEU A 63 -0.21 10.14 3.95
C LEU A 63 0.57 9.83 2.67
N VAL A 64 -0.06 9.19 1.68
CA VAL A 64 0.58 8.87 0.40
C VAL A 64 1.02 10.15 -0.32
N ARG A 65 0.12 11.14 -0.44
CA ARG A 65 0.45 12.43 -1.07
C ARG A 65 1.55 13.17 -0.32
N GLN A 66 1.50 13.21 1.02
CA GLN A 66 2.55 13.82 1.84
C GLN A 66 3.92 13.22 1.55
N ARG A 67 4.02 11.89 1.45
CA ARG A 67 5.29 11.21 1.16
C ARG A 67 5.81 11.46 -0.24
N ILE A 68 4.92 11.43 -1.23
CA ILE A 68 5.31 11.76 -2.61
C ILE A 68 5.76 13.22 -2.71
N ALA A 69 5.09 14.15 -2.01
CA ALA A 69 5.52 15.54 -1.93
C ALA A 69 6.92 15.69 -1.29
N ARG A 70 7.32 14.76 -0.42
CA ARG A 70 8.69 14.69 0.14
C ARG A 70 9.71 14.01 -0.79
N GLY A 71 9.30 13.55 -1.97
CA GLY A 71 10.16 12.87 -2.94
C GLY A 71 10.38 11.38 -2.67
N GLU A 72 9.58 10.75 -1.82
CA GLU A 72 9.62 9.29 -1.63
C GLU A 72 9.02 8.55 -2.84
N SER A 73 9.61 7.42 -3.26
CA SER A 73 9.08 6.63 -4.37
C SER A 73 7.84 5.81 -3.96
N PRO A 74 6.92 5.49 -4.90
CA PRO A 74 5.74 4.69 -4.59
C PRO A 74 6.06 3.34 -3.92
N GLU A 75 7.16 2.69 -4.31
CA GLU A 75 7.60 1.41 -3.77
C GLU A 75 8.08 1.55 -2.32
N ALA A 76 8.81 2.62 -2.01
CA ALA A 76 9.25 2.91 -0.64
C ALA A 76 8.04 3.20 0.28
N ILE A 77 7.04 3.91 -0.24
CA ILE A 77 5.80 4.20 0.49
C ILE A 77 5.01 2.92 0.74
N ARG A 78 4.88 2.05 -0.26
CA ARG A 78 4.25 0.74 -0.13
C ARG A 78 4.95 -0.12 0.91
N ALA A 79 6.28 -0.23 0.84
CA ALA A 79 7.07 -0.99 1.79
C ALA A 79 6.87 -0.46 3.21
N TRP A 80 6.85 0.87 3.39
CA TRP A 80 6.59 1.49 4.68
C TRP A 80 5.19 1.17 5.24
N LEU A 81 4.17 1.13 4.36
CA LEU A 81 2.80 0.78 4.74
C LEU A 81 2.71 -0.71 5.10
N ILE A 82 3.35 -1.59 4.33
CA ILE A 82 3.41 -3.03 4.61
C ILE A 82 4.09 -3.30 5.95
N GLU A 83 5.19 -2.62 6.26
CA GLU A 83 5.88 -2.76 7.55
C GLU A 83 4.96 -2.44 8.75
N ARG A 84 3.97 -1.55 8.55
CA ARG A 84 3.06 -1.09 9.62
C ARG A 84 1.74 -1.82 9.68
N TYR A 85 1.18 -2.18 8.53
CA TYR A 85 -0.17 -2.72 8.39
C TYR A 85 -0.18 -4.16 7.85
N GLY A 86 0.99 -4.72 7.56
CA GLY A 86 1.17 -6.05 6.99
C GLY A 86 0.94 -6.10 5.47
N ASP A 87 1.24 -7.27 4.88
CA ASP A 87 1.14 -7.51 3.43
C ASP A 87 -0.26 -7.24 2.86
N TYR A 88 -1.31 -7.42 3.68
CA TYR A 88 -2.70 -7.25 3.25
C TYR A 88 -3.03 -5.82 2.77
N VAL A 89 -2.29 -4.82 3.23
CA VAL A 89 -2.49 -3.42 2.83
C VAL A 89 -2.24 -3.20 1.34
N SER A 90 -1.49 -4.06 0.66
CA SER A 90 -1.22 -3.92 -0.78
C SER A 90 -1.84 -5.04 -1.60
N TYR A 91 -2.44 -4.70 -2.74
CA TYR A 91 -2.87 -5.69 -3.73
C TYR A 91 -1.70 -6.45 -4.36
N ASP A 92 -0.50 -5.88 -4.31
CA ASP A 92 0.75 -6.48 -4.80
C ASP A 92 1.74 -6.66 -3.63
N PRO A 93 1.52 -7.66 -2.75
CA PRO A 93 2.43 -7.93 -1.63
C PRO A 93 3.75 -8.52 -2.13
N PRO A 94 4.87 -8.26 -1.43
CA PRO A 94 6.18 -8.76 -1.83
C PRO A 94 6.24 -10.29 -1.81
N LEU A 95 7.03 -10.86 -2.72
CA LEU A 95 7.33 -12.28 -2.74
C LEU A 95 8.22 -12.67 -1.55
N SER A 96 7.57 -13.10 -0.49
CA SER A 96 8.16 -13.76 0.67
C SER A 96 8.24 -15.27 0.47
N GLY A 97 9.03 -15.98 1.30
CA GLY A 97 9.07 -17.45 1.25
C GLY A 97 7.70 -18.11 1.47
N ALA A 98 6.85 -17.50 2.32
CA ALA A 98 5.50 -17.99 2.59
C ALA A 98 4.56 -17.80 1.39
N THR A 99 4.57 -16.61 0.78
CA THR A 99 3.78 -16.36 -0.43
C THR A 99 4.26 -17.25 -1.58
N ALA A 100 5.57 -17.41 -1.79
CA ALA A 100 6.12 -18.31 -2.81
C ALA A 100 5.62 -19.75 -2.66
N LEU A 101 5.58 -20.29 -1.43
CA LEU A 101 5.02 -21.62 -1.15
C LEU A 101 3.52 -21.69 -1.49
N LEU A 102 2.76 -20.66 -1.13
CA LEU A 102 1.33 -20.57 -1.43
C LEU A 102 1.08 -20.56 -2.95
N TRP A 103 1.88 -19.81 -3.72
CA TRP A 103 1.82 -19.77 -5.18
C TRP A 103 2.31 -21.06 -5.85
N ALA A 104 3.28 -21.78 -5.25
CA ALA A 104 3.78 -23.05 -5.77
C ALA A 104 2.81 -24.23 -5.53
N THR A 105 2.00 -24.17 -4.47
CA THR A 105 1.06 -25.21 -4.06
C THR A 105 0.16 -25.73 -5.19
N PRO A 106 -0.56 -24.89 -5.97
CA PRO A 106 -1.40 -25.39 -7.06
C PRO A 106 -0.60 -26.15 -8.13
N ILE A 107 0.61 -25.70 -8.47
CA ILE A 107 1.47 -26.36 -9.47
C ILE A 107 1.94 -27.72 -8.93
N LEU A 108 2.35 -27.78 -7.66
CA LEU A 108 2.77 -29.02 -7.01
C LEU A 108 1.64 -30.05 -6.96
N LEU A 109 0.42 -29.62 -6.60
CA LEU A 109 -0.75 -30.51 -6.57
C LEU A 109 -1.08 -31.07 -7.96
N LEU A 110 -1.03 -30.24 -9.00
CA LEU A 110 -1.23 -30.69 -10.38
C LEU A 110 -0.15 -31.69 -10.82
N ALA A 111 1.12 -31.44 -10.49
CA ALA A 111 2.22 -32.34 -10.82
C ALA A 111 2.07 -33.71 -10.13
N VAL A 112 1.73 -33.70 -8.83
CA VAL A 112 1.47 -34.93 -8.06
C VAL A 112 0.25 -35.68 -8.62
N GLY A 113 -0.85 -34.98 -8.91
CA GLY A 113 -2.05 -35.58 -9.49
C GLY A 113 -1.77 -36.22 -10.86
N ALA A 114 -1.05 -35.53 -11.74
CA ALA A 114 -0.66 -36.06 -13.04
C ALA A 114 0.25 -37.30 -12.93
N TRP A 115 1.17 -37.30 -11.96
CA TRP A 115 2.05 -38.44 -11.69
C TRP A 115 1.25 -39.67 -11.21
N ILE A 116 0.30 -39.48 -10.29
CA ILE A 116 -0.61 -40.55 -9.82
C ILE A 116 -1.47 -41.08 -10.97
N ALA A 117 -2.07 -40.20 -11.78
CA ALA A 117 -2.88 -40.60 -12.92
C ALA A 117 -2.07 -41.42 -13.93
N ARG A 118 -0.88 -40.93 -14.32
CA ARG A 118 0.01 -41.63 -15.27
C ARG A 118 0.43 -43.00 -14.75
N SER A 119 0.80 -43.12 -13.48
CA SER A 119 1.19 -44.40 -12.89
C SER A 119 0.02 -45.40 -12.84
N SER A 120 -1.20 -44.91 -12.61
CA SER A 120 -2.42 -45.73 -12.59
C SER A 120 -2.77 -46.31 -13.97
N PHE A 121 -2.69 -45.50 -15.03
CA PHE A 121 -2.97 -45.97 -16.40
C PHE A 121 -1.92 -46.95 -16.91
N ARG A 122 -0.65 -46.77 -16.52
CA ARG A 122 0.44 -47.66 -16.94
C ARG A 122 0.37 -49.06 -16.32
N LYS A 123 -0.40 -49.23 -15.24
CA LYS A 123 -0.63 -50.52 -14.57
C LYS A 123 -1.85 -51.28 -15.11
N ARG A 124 -2.70 -50.63 -15.91
CA ARG A 124 -3.91 -51.22 -16.53
C ARG A 124 -3.76 -51.61 -18.00
N ARG A 125 -2.66 -51.19 -18.63
CA ARG A 125 -2.16 -51.77 -19.89
C ARG A 125 -1.18 -52.87 -19.55
#